data_AF-A0A399NQL1-F1
#
_entry.id   AF-A0A399NQL1-F1
#
_cell.length_a   1.000
_cell.length_b   1.000
_cell.length_c   1.000
_cell.angle_alpha   90.00
_cell.angle_beta   90.00
_cell.angle_gamma   90.00
#
_symmetry.space_group_name_H-M   'P 1'
#
loop_
_entity.id
_entity.type
_entity.pdbx_description
1 polymer ?
#
loop_
_entity_poly.entity_id
_entity_poly.type
_entity_poly.pdbx_seq_one_letter_code
_entity_poly.pdbx_strand_id
1 'polypeptide(L)'
;RVTSRPRAALNMAAHLVVGTEVVRPASGRREELRAAIAAADVVHLHIVHSYWLPPRWLFREIAAARTPVVWTLHDQWIMTGRCAQPGTCRLWEDGCPRCPDLQAYPPARVDNAARVFTRRREDIAALR
;
A
#
# COMPACT_ATOMS: atom_id res chain seq x y z
N ARG A 1 -8.41 8.24 -13.06
CA ARG A 1 -8.00 7.12 -12.16
C ARG A 1 -6.85 6.39 -12.82
N VAL A 2 -5.74 6.18 -12.10
CA VAL A 2 -4.52 5.55 -12.63
C VAL A 2 -4.76 4.10 -13.07
N THR A 3 -5.54 3.37 -12.29
CA THR A 3 -5.89 1.96 -12.55
C THR A 3 -7.37 1.82 -12.92
N SER A 4 -7.67 0.93 -13.88
CA SER A 4 -9.05 0.61 -14.30
C SER A 4 -9.77 -0.25 -13.26
N ARG A 5 -11.11 -0.19 -13.24
CA ARG A 5 -11.93 -0.98 -12.30
C ARG A 5 -11.63 -2.49 -12.36
N PRO A 6 -11.45 -3.13 -13.54
CA PRO A 6 -11.13 -4.55 -13.60
C PRO A 6 -9.79 -4.89 -12.94
N ARG A 7 -8.75 -4.05 -13.15
CA ARG A 7 -7.44 -4.24 -12.53
C ARG A 7 -7.50 -4.01 -11.01
N ALA A 8 -8.28 -3.03 -10.55
CA ALA A 8 -8.51 -2.79 -9.12
C ALA A 8 -9.25 -3.98 -8.47
N ALA A 9 -10.22 -4.59 -9.16
CA ALA A 9 -10.90 -5.80 -8.68
C ALA A 9 -9.94 -7.00 -8.57
N LEU A 10 -9.02 -7.17 -9.54
CA LEU A 10 -7.95 -8.18 -9.46
C LEU A 10 -7.01 -7.92 -8.28
N ASN A 11 -6.63 -6.66 -8.05
CA ASN A 11 -5.82 -6.28 -6.90
C ASN A 11 -6.56 -6.53 -5.58
N MET A 12 -7.86 -6.28 -5.51
CA MET A 12 -8.67 -6.58 -4.34
C MET A 12 -8.70 -8.09 -4.08
N ALA A 13 -8.92 -8.91 -5.11
CA ALA A 13 -8.88 -10.36 -4.98
C ALA A 13 -7.49 -10.86 -4.52
N ALA A 14 -6.42 -10.31 -5.09
CA ALA A 14 -5.05 -10.61 -4.68
C ALA A 14 -4.78 -10.17 -3.23
N HIS A 15 -5.27 -9.00 -2.82
CA HIS A 15 -5.14 -8.52 -1.44
C HIS A 15 -5.86 -9.45 -0.46
N LEU A 16 -7.08 -9.88 -0.78
CA LEU A 16 -7.85 -10.78 0.08
C LEU A 16 -7.12 -12.09 0.38
N VAL A 17 -6.36 -12.64 -0.57
CA VAL A 17 -5.72 -13.96 -0.43
C VAL A 17 -4.23 -13.85 -0.08
N VAL A 18 -3.53 -12.91 -0.68
CA VAL A 18 -2.07 -12.76 -0.59
C VAL A 18 -1.66 -11.58 0.27
N GLY A 19 -2.58 -10.67 0.63
CA GLY A 19 -2.30 -9.49 1.45
C GLY A 19 -1.59 -8.36 0.70
N THR A 20 -1.50 -8.43 -0.63
CA THR A 20 -0.89 -7.38 -1.46
C THR A 20 -1.56 -7.29 -2.83
N GLU A 21 -1.54 -6.09 -3.39
CA GLU A 21 -1.86 -5.81 -4.78
C GLU A 21 -0.71 -6.28 -5.68
N VAL A 22 -1.02 -6.75 -6.90
CA VAL A 22 -0.03 -7.35 -7.82
C VAL A 22 -0.11 -6.79 -9.25
N VAL A 23 -1.26 -6.24 -9.63
CA VAL A 23 -1.53 -5.70 -10.96
C VAL A 23 -1.21 -4.21 -10.98
N ARG A 24 -0.22 -3.85 -11.80
CA ARG A 24 0.19 -2.46 -12.03
C ARG A 24 -0.78 -1.76 -13.00
N PRO A 25 -0.74 -0.42 -13.08
CA PRO A 25 -1.50 0.32 -14.11
C PRO A 25 -1.12 -0.10 -15.54
N ALA A 26 -1.94 0.27 -16.52
CA ALA A 26 -1.60 0.09 -17.94
C ALA A 26 -0.31 0.84 -18.30
N SER A 27 0.46 0.37 -19.29
CA SER A 27 1.76 0.94 -19.69
C SER A 27 1.74 2.46 -19.81
N GLY A 28 0.86 3.01 -20.66
CA GLY A 28 0.75 4.46 -20.84
C GLY A 28 0.43 5.22 -19.55
N ARG A 29 -0.49 4.69 -18.72
CA ARG A 29 -0.79 5.29 -17.40
C ARG A 29 0.38 5.22 -16.41
N ARG A 30 1.22 4.18 -16.50
CA ARG A 30 2.42 4.07 -15.67
C ARG A 30 3.47 5.08 -16.10
N GLU A 31 3.65 5.26 -17.39
CA GLU A 31 4.60 6.23 -17.96
C GLU A 31 4.19 7.66 -17.62
N GLU A 32 2.91 8.00 -17.81
CA GLU A 32 2.33 9.28 -17.38
C GLU A 32 2.60 9.56 -15.90
N LEU A 33 2.33 8.60 -15.02
CA LEU A 33 2.53 8.78 -13.58
C LEU A 33 4.02 8.86 -13.19
N ARG A 34 4.89 8.07 -13.82
CA ARG A 34 6.35 8.14 -13.60
C ARG A 34 6.89 9.51 -14.00
N ALA A 35 6.47 10.04 -15.15
CA ALA A 35 6.87 11.36 -15.61
C ALA A 35 6.37 12.45 -14.65
N ALA A 36 5.12 12.34 -14.18
CA ALA A 36 4.56 13.28 -13.20
C ALA A 36 5.30 13.25 -11.86
N ILE A 37 5.69 12.06 -11.36
CA ILE A 37 6.49 11.92 -10.13
C ILE A 37 7.86 12.58 -10.30
N ALA A 38 8.54 12.32 -11.41
CA ALA A 38 9.88 12.86 -11.66
C ALA A 38 9.91 14.37 -11.91
N ALA A 39 8.82 14.93 -12.43
CA ALA A 39 8.70 16.37 -12.70
C ALA A 39 8.19 17.18 -11.50
N ALA A 40 7.75 16.52 -10.42
CA ALA A 40 7.19 17.20 -9.24
C ALA A 40 8.30 17.66 -8.28
N ASP A 41 8.11 18.80 -7.63
CA ASP A 41 8.97 19.27 -6.54
C ASP A 41 8.78 18.41 -5.28
N VAL A 42 7.56 17.90 -5.07
CA VAL A 42 7.18 17.08 -3.93
C VAL A 42 6.03 16.15 -4.31
N VAL A 43 6.05 14.91 -3.80
CA VAL A 43 4.92 13.98 -3.85
C VAL A 43 4.20 14.00 -2.51
N HIS A 44 2.95 14.46 -2.51
CA HIS A 44 2.10 14.45 -1.32
C HIS A 44 1.17 13.24 -1.30
N LEU A 45 1.40 12.32 -0.36
CA LEU A 45 0.66 11.07 -0.22
C LEU A 45 -0.54 11.23 0.72
N HIS A 46 -1.70 10.78 0.24
CA HIS A 46 -2.96 10.66 0.97
C HIS A 46 -3.56 9.28 0.69
N ILE A 47 -3.85 8.50 1.73
CA ILE A 47 -4.61 7.23 1.65
C ILE A 47 -4.17 6.37 0.46
N VAL A 48 -2.94 5.89 0.48
CA VAL A 48 -2.30 5.18 -0.66
C VAL A 48 -2.66 3.69 -0.76
N HIS A 49 -3.64 3.23 0.01
CA HIS A 49 -4.13 1.84 0.02
C HIS A 49 -5.43 1.69 -0.80
N SER A 50 -6.23 0.65 -0.56
CA SER A 50 -7.52 0.39 -1.24
C SER A 50 -7.45 -0.19 -2.68
N TYR A 51 -6.46 -1.02 -3.00
CA TYR A 51 -6.40 -1.87 -4.21
C TYR A 51 -6.22 -1.17 -5.57
N TRP A 52 -6.32 0.16 -5.62
CA TRP A 52 -6.22 0.89 -6.88
C TRP A 52 -4.80 0.93 -7.42
N LEU A 53 -3.80 1.17 -6.57
CA LEU A 53 -2.41 1.24 -6.99
C LEU A 53 -1.58 0.38 -6.04
N PRO A 54 -0.76 -0.56 -6.54
CA PRO A 54 0.12 -1.32 -5.67
C PRO A 54 1.09 -0.37 -4.96
N PRO A 55 1.05 -0.22 -3.62
CA PRO A 55 1.83 0.81 -2.94
C PRO A 55 3.34 0.54 -3.08
N ARG A 56 3.74 -0.73 -3.10
CA ARG A 56 5.13 -1.15 -3.39
C ARG A 56 5.65 -0.60 -4.72
N TRP A 57 4.80 -0.62 -5.75
CA TRP A 57 5.18 -0.10 -7.05
C TRP A 57 5.30 1.42 -6.98
N LEU A 58 4.30 2.10 -6.43
CA LEU A 58 4.32 3.55 -6.25
C LEU A 58 5.57 4.02 -5.50
N PHE A 59 5.89 3.41 -4.36
CA PHE A 59 7.03 3.81 -3.53
C PHE A 59 8.36 3.62 -4.26
N ARG A 60 8.49 2.56 -5.07
CA ARG A 60 9.67 2.36 -5.92
C ARG A 60 9.82 3.42 -6.99
N GLU A 61 8.73 3.86 -7.62
CA GLU A 61 8.80 4.93 -8.62
C GLU A 61 9.20 6.27 -8.00
N ILE A 62 8.65 6.59 -6.83
CA ILE A 62 9.00 7.80 -6.08
C ILE A 62 10.48 7.77 -5.66
N ALA A 63 10.93 6.66 -5.07
CA ALA A 63 12.32 6.48 -4.65
C ALA A 63 13.30 6.55 -5.84
N ALA A 64 12.94 5.95 -6.99
CA ALA A 64 13.75 6.01 -8.20
C ALA A 64 13.89 7.44 -8.75
N ALA A 65 12.83 8.23 -8.65
CA ALA A 65 12.84 9.64 -9.04
C ALA A 65 13.57 10.55 -8.04
N ARG A 66 13.80 10.07 -6.80
CA ARG A 66 14.34 10.84 -5.68
C ARG A 66 13.51 12.09 -5.36
N THR A 67 12.21 12.03 -5.64
CA THR A 67 11.30 13.14 -5.38
C THR A 67 10.98 13.19 -3.87
N PRO A 68 11.12 14.36 -3.21
CA PRO A 68 10.73 14.52 -1.81
C PRO A 68 9.29 14.08 -1.54
N VAL A 69 9.05 13.46 -0.39
CA VAL A 69 7.73 12.94 0.00
C VAL A 69 7.21 13.64 1.23
N VAL A 70 5.97 14.10 1.16
CA VAL A 70 5.16 14.49 2.32
C VAL A 70 4.01 13.50 2.42
N TRP A 71 3.73 12.96 3.61
CA TRP A 71 2.64 12.01 3.80
C TRP A 71 1.73 12.46 4.93
N THR A 72 0.47 12.78 4.60
CA THR A 72 -0.57 13.01 5.60
C THR A 72 -1.23 11.69 5.99
N LEU A 73 -1.14 11.34 7.28
CA LEU A 73 -1.71 10.12 7.81
C LEU A 73 -3.17 10.35 8.20
N HIS A 74 -4.09 9.76 7.43
CA HIS A 74 -5.54 9.77 7.71
C HIS A 74 -5.99 8.57 8.54
N ASP A 75 -5.13 7.57 8.65
CA ASP A 75 -5.39 6.29 9.27
C ASP A 75 -4.08 5.63 9.71
N GLN A 76 -4.19 4.45 10.32
CA GLN A 76 -3.09 3.75 10.97
C GLN A 76 -2.45 2.68 10.06
N TRP A 77 -2.85 2.60 8.77
CA TRP A 77 -2.39 1.58 7.82
C TRP A 77 -0.86 1.50 7.69
N ILE A 78 -0.22 2.68 7.70
CA ILE A 78 1.25 2.79 7.59
C ILE A 78 1.97 2.12 8.77
N MET A 79 1.38 2.15 9.96
CA MET A 79 1.96 1.62 11.19
C MET A 79 1.65 0.14 11.35
N THR A 80 0.44 -0.28 11.01
CA THR A 80 -0.06 -1.65 11.23
C THR A 80 0.29 -2.61 10.10
N GLY A 81 0.75 -2.10 8.95
CA GLY A 81 1.04 -2.89 7.74
C GLY A 81 -0.18 -3.26 6.91
N ARG A 82 -1.34 -3.47 7.56
CA ARG A 82 -2.61 -3.80 6.92
C ARG A 82 -3.76 -2.94 7.45
N CYS A 83 -4.08 -2.99 8.74
CA CYS A 83 -5.31 -2.41 9.27
C CYS A 83 -5.30 -0.87 9.21
N ALA A 84 -6.26 -0.26 8.50
CA ALA A 84 -6.42 1.19 8.51
C ALA A 84 -6.89 1.69 9.90
N GLN A 85 -7.72 0.89 10.58
CA GLN A 85 -8.28 1.21 11.89
C GLN A 85 -8.21 -0.04 12.79
N PRO A 86 -7.07 -0.31 13.45
CA PRO A 86 -6.91 -1.46 14.35
C PRO A 86 -7.78 -1.41 15.62
N GLY A 87 -8.42 -0.27 15.92
CA GLY A 87 -9.20 -0.09 17.15
C GLY A 87 -8.31 -0.29 18.38
N THR A 88 -8.68 -1.26 19.23
CA THR A 88 -7.93 -1.61 20.45
C THR A 88 -6.83 -2.65 20.21
N CYS A 89 -6.71 -3.21 18.99
CA CYS A 89 -5.69 -4.21 18.69
C CYS A 89 -4.29 -3.58 18.64
N ARG A 90 -3.37 -4.11 19.45
CA ARG A 90 -1.97 -3.64 19.54
C ARG A 90 -0.93 -4.65 19.02
N LEU A 91 -1.36 -5.78 18.45
CA LEU A 91 -0.45 -6.83 17.99
C LEU A 91 0.53 -6.37 16.89
N TRP A 92 0.25 -5.24 16.23
CA TRP A 92 1.17 -4.64 15.26
C TRP A 92 2.46 -4.13 15.89
N GLU A 93 2.48 -3.86 17.20
CA GLU A 93 3.70 -3.50 17.93
C GLU A 93 4.69 -4.67 17.95
N ASP A 94 4.17 -5.90 17.97
CA ASP A 94 4.93 -7.15 17.92
C ASP A 94 4.99 -7.78 16.51
N GLY A 95 4.65 -6.99 15.48
CA GLY A 95 4.72 -7.43 14.10
C GLY A 95 3.58 -8.34 13.63
N CYS A 96 2.40 -8.27 14.26
CA CYS A 96 1.18 -8.97 13.85
C CYS A 96 1.33 -10.50 13.69
N PRO A 97 1.83 -11.25 14.70
CA PRO A 97 2.18 -12.67 14.55
C PRO A 97 1.00 -13.57 14.18
N ARG A 98 -0.21 -13.27 14.68
CA ARG A 98 -1.47 -13.93 14.32
C ARG A 98 -2.60 -12.92 14.38
N CYS A 99 -3.36 -12.79 13.31
CA CYS A 99 -4.42 -11.78 13.23
C CYS A 99 -5.72 -12.27 13.91
N PRO A 100 -6.25 -11.53 14.90
CA PRO A 100 -7.51 -11.91 15.57
C PRO A 100 -8.74 -11.52 14.75
N ASP A 101 -8.60 -10.58 13.80
CA ASP A 101 -9.71 -10.07 13.00
C ASP A 101 -9.27 -9.84 11.54
N LEU A 102 -9.59 -10.83 10.70
CA LEU A 102 -9.37 -10.73 9.25
C LEU A 102 -10.41 -9.86 8.54
N GLN A 103 -11.54 -9.51 9.18
CA GLN A 103 -12.56 -8.62 8.61
C GLN A 103 -12.23 -7.15 8.80
N ALA A 104 -11.36 -6.80 9.77
CA ALA A 104 -10.81 -5.46 9.93
C ALA A 104 -10.30 -4.90 8.60
N TYR A 105 -10.69 -3.67 8.27
CA TYR A 105 -10.40 -3.06 6.97
C TYR A 105 -8.90 -2.73 6.80
N PRO A 106 -8.29 -3.03 5.64
CA PRO A 106 -8.84 -3.80 4.52
C PRO A 106 -8.92 -5.31 4.85
N PRO A 107 -10.04 -5.97 4.53
CA PRO A 107 -10.26 -7.36 4.92
C PRO A 107 -9.29 -8.32 4.23
N ALA A 108 -9.12 -9.48 4.83
CA ALA A 108 -8.38 -10.62 4.30
C ALA A 108 -9.18 -11.92 4.47
N ARG A 109 -8.86 -12.93 3.68
CA ARG A 109 -9.38 -14.30 3.77
C ARG A 109 -8.34 -15.28 4.31
N VAL A 110 -7.06 -14.95 4.18
CA VAL A 110 -5.94 -15.75 4.67
C VAL A 110 -5.10 -14.87 5.58
N ASP A 111 -4.77 -15.37 6.77
CA ASP A 111 -3.89 -14.64 7.68
C ASP A 111 -2.48 -14.55 7.11
N ASN A 112 -2.13 -13.33 6.69
CA ASN A 112 -0.81 -12.95 6.21
C ASN A 112 -0.28 -11.75 7.00
N ALA A 113 -0.85 -11.44 8.16
CA ALA A 113 -0.64 -10.15 8.81
C ALA A 113 0.83 -9.88 9.14
N ALA A 114 1.56 -10.88 9.68
CA ALA A 114 2.98 -10.76 9.95
C ALA A 114 3.82 -10.49 8.70
N ARG A 115 3.57 -11.27 7.63
CA ARG A 115 4.27 -11.12 6.36
C ARG A 115 4.02 -9.76 5.71
N VAL A 116 2.77 -9.31 5.73
CA VAL A 116 2.36 -8.01 5.19
C VAL A 116 2.96 -6.87 6.02
N PHE A 117 2.98 -7.00 7.35
CA PHE A 117 3.60 -6.04 8.26
C PHE A 117 5.07 -5.82 7.92
N THR A 118 5.88 -6.88 7.88
CA THR A 118 7.31 -6.80 7.55
C THR A 118 7.52 -6.17 6.18
N ARG A 119 6.82 -6.68 5.16
CA ARG A 119 6.99 -6.19 3.79
C ARG A 119 6.56 -4.73 3.61
N ARG A 120 5.50 -4.30 4.30
CA ARG A 120 5.05 -2.90 4.23
C ARG A 120 6.10 -1.96 4.80
N ARG A 121 6.74 -2.33 5.91
CA ARG A 121 7.83 -1.55 6.51
C ARG A 121 9.04 -1.46 5.60
N GLU A 122 9.41 -2.56 4.94
CA GLU A 122 10.47 -2.55 3.92
C GLU A 122 10.11 -1.61 2.75
N ASP A 123 8.88 -1.71 2.23
CA ASP A 123 8.43 -0.89 1.12
C ASP A 123 8.41 0.61 1.49
N ILE A 124 8.03 0.97 2.73
CA ILE A 124 8.06 2.35 3.23
C ILE A 124 9.49 2.81 3.49
N ALA A 125 10.35 1.97 4.05
CA ALA A 125 11.76 2.31 4.30
C ALA A 125 12.51 2.59 2.99
N ALA A 126 12.04 2.06 1.86
CA ALA A 126 12.58 2.35 0.53
C ALA A 126 12.22 3.75 0.00
N LEU A 127 11.33 4.52 0.66
CA LEU A 127 11.03 5.92 0.31
C LEU A 127 12.10 6.91 0.80
N ARG A 128 13.15 6.42 1.46
CA ARG A 128 14.27 7.23 1.97
C ARG A 128 15.18 7.73 0.85
#